data_AF-A0A6C0TZB4-F1
#
_entry.id   AF-A0A6C0TZB4-F1
#
_cell.length_a   1.000
_cell.length_b   1.000
_cell.length_c   1.000
_cell.angle_alpha   90.00
_cell.angle_beta   90.00
_cell.angle_gamma   90.00
#
_symmetry.space_group_name_H-M   'P 1'
#
loop_
_entity.id
_entity.type
_entity.pdbx_description
1 polymer ?
#
loop_
_entity_poly.entity_id
_entity_poly.type
_entity_poly.pdbx_seq_one_letter_code
_entity_poly.pdbx_strand_id
1 'polypeptide(L)'
;MVVGADDPTQSDPQFGAPIRWLPALIEAELARNVSEEQSLAAFHRFRDEVEKRLQGSEYLQLLEPYNNGRHEWENSHPLRDSIVSFEVFARRWDGSVTPMGAQSCRRIFELLNEDVRDLFPAVSLAQQSMLSQEFHIGQPAELGSAEARRAILRLVIGVRFFNIVAYAGAGATAAALESEISDLIRAIDKLEFLAENWWRIDNAVT
;
A
#
# COMPACT_ATOMS: atom_id res chain seq x y z
N MET A 1 -62.93 -19.27 -1.93
CA MET A 1 -62.35 -18.50 -3.04
C MET A 1 -60.91 -18.23 -2.65
N VAL A 2 -59.97 -18.99 -3.21
CA VAL A 2 -58.57 -19.01 -2.78
C VAL A 2 -57.89 -17.78 -3.37
N VAL A 3 -57.36 -16.92 -2.49
CA VAL A 3 -56.49 -15.80 -2.87
C VAL A 3 -55.15 -16.40 -3.28
N GLY A 4 -54.74 -16.11 -4.51
CA GLY A 4 -53.49 -16.61 -5.10
C GLY A 4 -52.29 -16.24 -4.26
N ALA A 5 -51.40 -17.21 -4.07
CA ALA A 5 -50.12 -17.04 -3.41
C ALA A 5 -49.23 -16.08 -4.21
N ASP A 6 -48.67 -15.11 -3.51
CA ASP A 6 -47.53 -14.33 -3.99
C ASP A 6 -46.37 -15.30 -4.30
N ASP A 7 -45.87 -15.23 -5.53
CA ASP A 7 -44.68 -15.94 -5.99
C ASP A 7 -43.43 -15.20 -5.48
N PRO A 8 -42.60 -15.78 -4.59
CA PRO A 8 -41.47 -15.09 -3.98
C PRO A 8 -40.20 -15.10 -4.85
N THR A 9 -40.32 -15.27 -6.18
CA THR A 9 -39.14 -15.44 -7.06
C THR A 9 -38.81 -14.26 -7.97
N GLN A 10 -39.33 -13.05 -7.71
CA GLN A 10 -38.76 -11.83 -8.28
C GLN A 10 -37.54 -11.38 -7.48
N SER A 11 -36.39 -12.02 -7.76
CA SER A 11 -35.10 -11.42 -7.42
C SER A 11 -34.89 -10.20 -8.32
N ASP A 12 -34.89 -9.00 -7.74
CA ASP A 12 -34.43 -7.79 -8.42
C ASP A 12 -33.09 -8.08 -9.13
N PRO A 13 -32.90 -7.62 -10.39
CA PRO A 13 -31.64 -7.88 -11.07
C PRO A 13 -30.50 -7.26 -10.26
N GLN A 14 -29.55 -8.08 -9.82
CA GLN A 14 -28.36 -7.64 -9.08
C GLN A 14 -27.39 -6.91 -10.03
N PHE A 15 -27.77 -5.72 -10.49
CA PHE A 15 -26.93 -4.82 -11.29
C PHE A 15 -25.63 -4.43 -10.57
N GLY A 16 -25.55 -4.63 -9.24
CA GLY A 16 -24.36 -4.33 -8.44
C GLY A 16 -23.14 -5.18 -8.75
N ALA A 17 -23.27 -6.39 -9.30
CA ALA A 17 -22.09 -7.19 -9.67
C ALA A 17 -21.34 -6.61 -10.90
N PRO A 18 -21.95 -6.42 -12.08
CA PRO A 18 -21.25 -5.89 -13.25
C PRO A 18 -20.80 -4.42 -13.09
N ILE A 19 -21.54 -3.58 -12.35
CA ILE A 19 -21.16 -2.18 -12.12
C ILE A 19 -19.89 -2.07 -11.25
N ARG A 20 -19.65 -3.01 -10.32
CA ARG A 20 -18.43 -3.05 -9.49
C ARG A 20 -17.16 -3.32 -10.30
N TRP A 21 -17.27 -4.06 -11.41
CA TRP A 21 -16.12 -4.39 -12.26
C TRP A 21 -15.82 -3.33 -13.32
N LEU A 22 -16.78 -2.45 -13.61
CA LEU A 22 -16.64 -1.44 -14.66
C LEU A 22 -15.42 -0.52 -14.46
N PRO A 23 -15.14 0.03 -13.26
CA PRO A 23 -13.94 0.83 -13.04
C PRO A 23 -12.65 0.06 -13.31
N ALA A 24 -12.56 -1.20 -12.86
CA ALA A 24 -11.38 -2.04 -13.07
C ALA A 24 -11.16 -2.35 -14.56
N LEU A 25 -12.22 -2.57 -15.32
CA LEU A 25 -12.15 -2.77 -16.77
C LEU A 25 -11.70 -1.49 -17.49
N ILE A 26 -12.21 -0.33 -17.09
CA ILE A 26 -11.79 0.97 -17.64
C ILE A 26 -10.31 1.22 -17.32
N GLU A 27 -9.88 0.99 -16.08
CA GLU A 27 -8.47 1.15 -15.69
C GLU A 27 -7.54 0.22 -16.49
N ALA A 28 -7.96 -1.02 -16.72
CA ALA A 28 -7.20 -1.97 -17.53
C ALA A 28 -7.10 -1.53 -19.00
N GLU A 29 -8.18 -1.00 -19.58
CA GLU A 29 -8.20 -0.52 -20.96
C GLU A 29 -7.39 0.75 -21.13
N LEU A 30 -7.46 1.68 -20.18
CA LEU A 30 -6.61 2.88 -20.17
C LEU A 30 -5.13 2.49 -20.11
N ALA A 31 -4.78 1.55 -19.23
CA ALA A 31 -3.39 1.12 -19.07
C ALA A 31 -2.79 0.48 -20.33
N ARG A 32 -3.62 -0.24 -21.11
CA ARG A 32 -3.21 -0.81 -22.41
C ARG A 32 -2.80 0.25 -23.44
N ASN A 33 -3.29 1.47 -23.28
CA ASN A 33 -3.02 2.58 -24.20
C ASN A 33 -1.89 3.50 -23.73
N VAL A 34 -1.31 3.24 -22.56
CA VAL A 34 -0.13 3.96 -22.06
C VAL A 34 1.11 3.44 -22.75
N SER A 35 2.01 4.33 -23.17
CA SER A 35 3.27 3.90 -23.80
C SER A 35 4.17 3.21 -22.77
N GLU A 36 4.83 2.14 -23.22
CA GLU A 36 5.74 1.34 -22.38
C GLU A 36 6.90 2.19 -21.85
N GLU A 37 7.47 3.06 -22.70
CA GLU A 37 8.55 3.98 -22.34
C GLU A 37 8.14 4.94 -21.22
N GLN A 38 6.94 5.54 -21.31
CA GLN A 38 6.43 6.43 -20.28
C GLN A 38 6.18 5.69 -18.97
N SER A 39 5.59 4.49 -19.05
CA SER A 39 5.33 3.64 -17.89
C SER A 39 6.63 3.25 -17.19
N LEU A 40 7.65 2.82 -17.94
CA LEU A 40 8.96 2.44 -17.40
C LEU A 40 9.65 3.63 -16.76
N ALA A 41 9.71 4.78 -17.43
CA ALA A 41 10.35 5.97 -16.90
C ALA A 41 9.69 6.45 -15.59
N ALA A 42 8.35 6.48 -15.55
CA ALA A 42 7.60 6.84 -14.35
C ALA A 42 7.82 5.82 -13.22
N PHE A 43 7.78 4.53 -13.54
CA PHE A 43 7.98 3.46 -12.59
C PHE A 43 9.37 3.48 -11.95
N HIS A 44 10.44 3.58 -12.75
CA HIS A 44 11.80 3.61 -12.22
C HIS A 44 12.01 4.81 -11.30
N ARG A 45 11.61 6.01 -11.73
CA ARG A 45 11.73 7.19 -10.88
C ARG A 45 10.93 7.08 -9.58
N PHE A 46 9.70 6.57 -9.65
CA PHE A 46 8.90 6.31 -8.45
C PHE A 46 9.60 5.33 -7.52
N ARG A 47 10.03 4.18 -8.05
CA ARG A 47 10.69 3.11 -7.30
C ARG A 47 11.98 3.59 -6.65
N ASP A 48 12.81 4.32 -7.37
CA ASP A 48 14.08 4.86 -6.86
C ASP A 48 13.85 5.76 -5.64
N GLU A 49 12.86 6.65 -5.69
CA GLU A 49 12.53 7.52 -4.54
C GLU A 49 11.96 6.73 -3.36
N VAL A 50 11.16 5.69 -3.62
CA VAL A 50 10.64 4.81 -2.56
C VAL A 50 11.77 4.02 -1.89
N GLU A 51 12.64 3.39 -2.67
CA GLU A 51 13.77 2.62 -2.15
C GLU A 51 14.70 3.51 -1.34
N LYS A 52 15.03 4.70 -1.86
CA LYS A 52 15.83 5.71 -1.14
C LYS A 52 15.17 6.13 0.17
N ARG A 53 13.85 6.35 0.17
CA ARG A 53 13.11 6.71 1.39
C ARG A 53 13.10 5.59 2.42
N LEU A 54 12.95 4.33 1.98
CA LEU A 54 12.99 3.16 2.85
C LEU A 54 14.40 2.91 3.41
N GLN A 55 15.44 3.04 2.59
CA GLN A 55 16.84 2.87 3.00
C GLN A 55 17.28 3.91 4.05
N GLY A 56 16.66 5.10 4.05
CA GLY A 56 16.91 6.14 5.05
C GLY A 56 16.20 5.93 6.39
N SER A 57 15.40 4.86 6.53
CA SER A 57 14.56 4.62 7.71
C SER A 57 15.31 3.91 8.85
N GLU A 58 15.04 4.32 10.10
CA GLU A 58 15.42 3.54 11.29
C GLU A 58 14.44 2.37 11.54
N TYR A 59 13.21 2.46 11.03
CA TYR A 59 12.11 1.54 11.35
C TYR A 59 11.75 0.61 10.19
N LEU A 60 12.26 0.84 8.99
CA LEU A 60 11.90 0.07 7.79
C LEU A 60 13.16 -0.50 7.15
N GLN A 61 13.16 -1.80 6.91
CA GLN A 61 14.26 -2.46 6.23
C GLN A 61 13.77 -3.06 4.92
N LEU A 62 14.26 -2.49 3.81
CA LEU A 62 14.02 -3.04 2.47
C LEU A 62 14.54 -4.48 2.39
N LEU A 63 13.71 -5.36 1.83
CA LEU A 63 14.11 -6.73 1.54
C LEU A 63 14.50 -6.83 0.07
N GLU A 64 15.66 -7.44 -0.18
CA GLU A 64 16.12 -7.74 -1.53
C GLU A 64 15.05 -8.54 -2.29
N PRO A 65 14.77 -8.21 -3.56
CA PRO A 65 13.86 -8.99 -4.39
C PRO A 65 14.30 -10.45 -4.37
N TYR A 66 13.37 -11.35 -4.06
CA TYR A 66 13.65 -12.77 -4.13
C TYR A 66 13.93 -13.14 -5.60
N ASN A 67 15.20 -13.32 -5.94
CA ASN A 67 15.63 -13.64 -7.30
C ASN A 67 15.75 -15.15 -7.44
N ASN A 68 14.65 -15.81 -7.85
CA ASN A 68 14.55 -17.27 -7.91
C ASN A 68 15.35 -17.89 -9.07
N GLY A 69 16.33 -17.20 -9.65
CA GLY A 69 17.13 -17.71 -10.78
C GLY A 69 16.33 -18.06 -12.03
N ARG A 70 15.09 -17.54 -12.19
CA ARG A 70 14.29 -17.76 -13.40
C ARG A 70 14.76 -16.84 -14.51
N HIS A 71 15.53 -17.45 -15.42
CA HIS A 71 15.94 -17.07 -16.78
C HIS A 71 15.68 -15.64 -17.27
N GLU A 72 16.76 -15.02 -17.75
CA GLU A 72 16.90 -13.70 -18.39
C GLU A 72 16.06 -13.46 -19.67
N TRP A 73 15.13 -14.36 -20.03
CA TRP A 73 14.42 -14.29 -21.32
C TRP A 73 12.95 -13.82 -21.25
N GLU A 74 12.38 -13.61 -20.06
CA GLU A 74 11.02 -13.02 -19.84
C GLU A 74 11.10 -11.57 -19.30
N ASN A 75 12.16 -10.85 -19.68
CA ASN A 75 12.72 -9.69 -18.98
C ASN A 75 12.09 -8.30 -19.26
N SER A 76 10.85 -8.20 -19.77
CA SER A 76 10.34 -6.88 -20.23
C SER A 76 9.16 -6.29 -19.46
N HIS A 77 8.49 -7.00 -18.55
CA HIS A 77 7.30 -6.40 -17.92
C HIS A 77 7.62 -5.75 -16.55
N PRO A 78 7.51 -4.41 -16.40
CA PRO A 78 7.78 -3.69 -15.15
C PRO A 78 6.91 -4.13 -13.95
N LEU A 79 5.84 -4.88 -14.21
CA LEU A 79 4.94 -5.39 -13.19
C LEU A 79 5.58 -6.48 -12.33
N ARG A 80 6.63 -7.17 -12.79
CA ARG A 80 7.33 -8.17 -11.96
C ARG A 80 8.04 -7.52 -10.77
N ASP A 81 8.46 -6.28 -10.98
CA ASP A 81 9.19 -5.44 -10.03
C ASP A 81 8.28 -4.49 -9.25
N SER A 82 6.96 -4.59 -9.45
CA SER A 82 5.96 -3.70 -8.84
C SER A 82 5.74 -3.92 -7.35
N ILE A 83 6.36 -4.95 -6.76
CA ILE A 83 6.22 -5.28 -5.35
C ILE A 83 7.50 -4.93 -4.60
N VAL A 84 7.41 -3.92 -3.73
CA VAL A 84 8.48 -3.55 -2.79
C VAL A 84 8.15 -4.17 -1.44
N SER A 85 9.00 -5.07 -0.96
CA SER A 85 8.80 -5.76 0.33
C SER A 85 9.78 -5.23 1.37
N PHE A 86 9.30 -5.00 2.59
CA PHE A 86 10.13 -4.51 3.67
C PHE A 86 9.67 -5.04 5.03
N GLU A 87 10.61 -5.21 5.95
CA GLU A 87 10.36 -5.53 7.35
C GLU A 87 10.14 -4.25 8.15
N VAL A 88 9.25 -4.31 9.14
CA VAL A 88 8.95 -3.17 10.02
C VAL A 88 9.51 -3.46 11.40
N PHE A 89 10.27 -2.51 11.92
CA PHE A 89 10.80 -2.50 13.27
C PHE A 89 10.04 -1.46 14.09
N ALA A 90 9.88 -1.72 15.38
CA ALA A 90 9.08 -0.88 16.26
C ALA A 90 9.80 -0.63 17.58
N ARG A 91 9.64 0.58 18.11
CA ARG A 91 10.18 0.96 19.41
C ARG A 91 9.29 0.40 20.52
N ARG A 92 9.90 -0.36 21.44
CA ARG A 92 9.27 -0.93 22.63
C ARG A 92 9.40 0.01 23.83
N TRP A 93 8.67 -0.31 24.90
CA TRP A 93 8.63 0.52 26.11
C TRP A 93 9.98 0.66 26.81
N ASP A 94 10.86 -0.33 26.65
CA ASP A 94 12.24 -0.34 27.16
C ASP A 94 13.21 0.46 26.25
N GLY A 95 12.69 1.08 25.20
CA GLY A 95 13.46 1.86 24.22
C GLY A 95 14.11 1.03 23.10
N SER A 96 14.05 -0.31 23.18
CA SER A 96 14.60 -1.19 22.14
C SER A 96 13.81 -1.11 20.84
N VAL A 97 14.50 -1.27 19.71
CA VAL A 97 13.89 -1.32 18.37
C VAL A 97 13.98 -2.77 17.90
N THR A 98 12.83 -3.40 17.69
CA THR A 98 12.72 -4.84 17.39
C THR A 98 11.80 -5.09 16.21
N PRO A 99 12.03 -6.15 15.41
CA PRO A 99 11.15 -6.49 14.30
C PRO A 99 9.73 -6.79 14.81
N MET A 100 8.73 -6.34 14.06
CA MET A 100 7.33 -6.59 14.36
C MET A 100 6.96 -8.05 14.04
N GLY A 101 6.15 -8.65 14.90
CA GLY A 101 5.49 -9.93 14.61
C GLY A 101 4.29 -9.75 13.69
N ALA A 102 3.74 -10.86 13.19
CA ALA A 102 2.63 -10.86 12.23
C ALA A 102 1.39 -10.07 12.71
N GLN A 103 1.04 -10.20 13.99
CA GLN A 103 -0.09 -9.48 14.59
C GLN A 103 0.17 -7.97 14.64
N SER A 104 1.36 -7.54 15.06
CA SER A 104 1.74 -6.12 15.09
C SER A 104 1.82 -5.53 13.68
N CYS A 105 2.38 -6.25 12.71
CA CYS A 105 2.39 -5.85 11.30
C CYS A 105 0.98 -5.70 10.72
N ARG A 106 0.05 -6.60 11.09
CA ARG A 106 -1.35 -6.45 10.70
C ARG A 106 -1.98 -5.23 11.35
N ARG A 107 -1.74 -5.01 12.64
CA ARG A 107 -2.32 -3.87 13.36
C ARG A 107 -1.78 -2.54 12.86
N ILE A 108 -0.49 -2.42 12.54
CA ILE A 108 0.06 -1.18 11.98
C ILE A 108 -0.51 -0.92 10.59
N PHE A 109 -0.72 -1.97 9.77
CA PHE A 109 -1.45 -1.83 8.51
C PHE A 109 -2.88 -1.32 8.72
N GLU A 110 -3.63 -1.86 9.68
CA GLU A 110 -4.98 -1.37 10.01
C GLU A 110 -4.94 0.12 10.42
N LEU A 111 -4.00 0.51 11.27
CA LEU A 111 -3.84 1.91 11.71
C LEU A 111 -3.41 2.86 10.57
N LEU A 112 -2.67 2.38 9.58
CA LEU A 112 -2.38 3.19 8.38
C LEU A 112 -3.66 3.55 7.63
N ASN A 113 -4.64 2.65 7.62
CA ASN A 113 -5.94 2.81 6.96
C ASN A 113 -6.98 3.58 7.79
N GLU A 114 -6.63 4.10 8.96
CA GLU A 114 -7.56 4.76 9.88
C GLU A 114 -7.10 6.17 10.24
N ASP A 115 -8.04 7.03 10.61
CA ASP A 115 -7.72 8.27 11.35
C ASP A 115 -7.31 7.91 12.78
N VAL A 116 -6.04 8.17 13.10
CA VAL A 116 -5.42 7.78 14.38
C VAL A 116 -5.04 8.97 15.25
N ARG A 117 -5.59 10.16 14.97
CA ARG A 117 -5.29 11.39 15.74
C ARG A 117 -5.57 11.24 17.24
N ASP A 118 -6.64 10.53 17.58
CA ASP A 118 -7.07 10.35 18.98
C ASP A 118 -6.07 9.52 19.80
N LEU A 119 -5.24 8.70 19.14
CA LEU A 119 -4.16 7.96 19.80
C LEU A 119 -2.98 8.88 20.21
N PHE A 120 -2.88 10.06 19.61
CA PHE A 120 -1.75 10.97 19.74
C PHE A 120 -2.20 12.44 19.91
N PRO A 121 -2.87 12.80 21.03
CA PRO A 121 -3.46 14.11 21.21
C PRO A 121 -2.44 15.27 21.34
N ALA A 122 -1.18 14.96 21.70
CA ALA A 122 -0.12 15.93 21.96
C ALA A 122 0.91 16.01 20.83
N VAL A 123 0.46 16.11 19.57
CA VAL A 123 1.32 16.22 18.38
C VAL A 123 1.06 17.52 17.62
N SER A 124 2.03 17.92 16.79
CA SER A 124 1.94 19.14 15.97
C SER A 124 0.80 19.08 14.95
N LEU A 125 0.34 20.24 14.46
CA LEU A 125 -0.71 20.29 13.42
C LEU A 125 -0.34 19.51 12.15
N ALA A 126 0.94 19.54 11.75
CA ALA A 126 1.43 18.78 10.61
C ALA A 126 1.29 17.26 10.84
N GLN A 127 1.65 16.80 12.04
CA GLN A 127 1.47 15.39 12.44
C GLN A 127 -0.02 15.03 12.54
N GLN A 128 -0.87 15.90 13.08
CA GLN A 128 -2.32 15.64 13.12
C GLN A 128 -2.88 15.47 11.71
N SER A 129 -2.48 16.34 10.77
CA SER A 129 -2.88 16.22 9.36
C SER A 129 -2.44 14.88 8.78
N MET A 130 -1.20 14.46 8.99
CA MET A 130 -0.69 13.16 8.53
C MET A 130 -1.45 11.98 9.16
N LEU A 131 -1.71 12.02 10.47
CA LEU A 131 -2.38 10.95 11.22
C LEU A 131 -3.85 10.78 10.84
N SER A 132 -4.49 11.83 10.32
CA SER A 132 -5.87 11.78 9.81
C SER A 132 -6.01 11.16 8.43
N GLN A 133 -4.91 11.03 7.67
CA GLN A 133 -4.95 10.51 6.31
C GLN A 133 -4.99 8.98 6.33
N GLU A 134 -5.88 8.41 5.53
CA GLU A 134 -5.97 6.96 5.31
C GLU A 134 -5.03 6.57 4.17
N PHE A 135 -4.15 5.59 4.44
CA PHE A 135 -3.20 5.09 3.46
C PHE A 135 -3.35 3.58 3.27
N HIS A 136 -3.76 3.18 2.07
CA HIS A 136 -3.95 1.79 1.66
C HIS A 136 -2.67 1.16 1.09
N ILE A 137 -1.57 1.23 1.84
CA ILE A 137 -0.26 0.70 1.42
C ILE A 137 0.24 -0.39 2.38
N GLY A 138 1.20 -1.19 1.92
CA GLY A 138 1.93 -2.11 2.78
C GLY A 138 1.10 -3.32 3.22
N GLN A 139 0.56 -4.09 2.27
CA GLN A 139 -0.21 -5.30 2.60
C GLN A 139 0.63 -6.27 3.43
N PRO A 140 0.16 -6.72 4.61
CA PRO A 140 0.91 -7.63 5.45
C PRO A 140 1.07 -9.00 4.78
N ALA A 141 2.25 -9.60 4.93
CA ALA A 141 2.55 -10.95 4.50
C ALA A 141 3.57 -11.60 5.45
N GLU A 142 3.68 -12.93 5.36
CA GLU A 142 4.73 -13.69 6.03
C GLU A 142 5.71 -14.22 4.97
N LEU A 143 7.01 -14.08 5.23
CA LEU A 143 8.08 -14.58 4.38
C LEU A 143 8.92 -15.61 5.16
N GLY A 144 9.26 -16.74 4.52
CA GLY A 144 10.13 -17.77 5.10
C GLY A 144 9.41 -19.08 5.46
N SER A 145 10.20 -20.05 5.96
CA SER A 145 9.69 -21.35 6.45
C SER A 145 9.08 -21.20 7.85
N ALA A 146 8.35 -22.22 8.32
CA ALA A 146 7.68 -22.20 9.63
C ALA A 146 8.60 -21.85 10.82
N GLU A 147 9.89 -22.15 10.72
CA GLU A 147 10.89 -21.95 11.77
C GLU A 147 11.58 -20.57 11.72
N ALA A 148 11.44 -19.85 10.60
CA ALA A 148 12.10 -18.56 10.35
C ALA A 148 11.16 -17.56 9.66
N ARG A 149 9.87 -17.55 10.04
CA ARG A 149 8.89 -16.63 9.46
C ARG A 149 9.15 -15.20 9.90
N ARG A 150 9.17 -14.30 8.93
CA ARG A 150 9.24 -12.85 9.13
C ARG A 150 7.93 -12.23 8.71
N ALA A 151 7.43 -11.30 9.50
CA ALA A 151 6.29 -10.49 9.10
C ALA A 151 6.80 -9.29 8.30
N ILE A 152 6.23 -9.09 7.12
CA ILE A 152 6.66 -8.06 6.18
C ILE A 152 5.45 -7.27 5.71
N LEU A 153 5.68 -6.05 5.23
CA LEU A 153 4.69 -5.30 4.46
C LEU A 153 5.11 -5.28 2.99
N ARG A 154 4.12 -5.34 2.09
CA ARG A 154 4.30 -5.30 0.65
C ARG A 154 3.61 -4.08 0.07
N LEU A 155 4.38 -3.18 -0.52
CA LEU A 155 3.87 -2.12 -1.34
C LEU A 155 3.72 -2.63 -2.77
N VAL A 156 2.51 -2.54 -3.31
CA VAL A 156 2.20 -3.00 -4.67
C VAL A 156 1.87 -1.78 -5.51
N ILE A 157 2.65 -1.55 -6.56
CA ILE A 157 2.42 -0.48 -7.54
C ILE A 157 1.39 -1.00 -8.54
N GLY A 158 0.14 -0.59 -8.31
CA GLY A 158 -1.00 -1.01 -9.12
C GLY A 158 -1.12 -0.27 -10.45
N VAL A 159 -1.97 -0.79 -11.34
CA VAL A 159 -2.23 -0.22 -12.67
C VAL A 159 -2.67 1.25 -12.63
N ARG A 160 -3.38 1.65 -11.58
CA ARG A 160 -3.88 3.01 -11.37
C ARG A 160 -2.76 4.05 -11.34
N PHE A 161 -1.59 3.73 -10.79
CA PHE A 161 -0.44 4.62 -10.80
C PHE A 161 -0.08 5.06 -12.23
N PHE A 162 0.03 4.09 -13.14
CA PHE A 162 0.37 4.35 -14.54
C PHE A 162 -0.70 5.22 -15.23
N ASN A 163 -1.98 4.96 -14.95
CA ASN A 163 -3.07 5.76 -15.49
C ASN A 163 -3.03 7.21 -14.99
N ILE A 164 -2.78 7.43 -13.70
CA ILE A 164 -2.68 8.79 -13.12
C ILE A 164 -1.58 9.58 -13.82
N VAL A 165 -0.40 8.98 -13.99
CA VAL A 165 0.75 9.66 -14.60
C VAL A 165 0.53 9.90 -16.11
N ALA A 166 0.02 8.89 -16.82
CA ALA A 166 -0.16 8.96 -18.26
C ALA A 166 -1.28 9.91 -18.70
N TYR A 167 -2.37 9.97 -17.94
CA TYR A 167 -3.56 10.76 -18.26
C TYR A 167 -3.68 12.06 -17.44
N ALA A 168 -2.58 12.53 -16.84
CA ALA A 168 -2.53 13.78 -16.07
C ALA A 168 -2.88 15.05 -16.88
N GLY A 169 -2.81 14.97 -18.22
CA GLY A 169 -2.97 16.11 -19.13
C GLY A 169 -1.64 16.67 -19.63
N ALA A 170 -1.71 17.50 -20.68
CA ALA A 170 -0.53 18.03 -21.34
C ALA A 170 0.35 18.85 -20.37
N GLY A 171 1.62 18.48 -20.26
CA GLY A 171 2.59 19.14 -19.38
C GLY A 171 2.47 18.79 -17.88
N ALA A 172 1.50 17.97 -17.48
CA ALA A 172 1.23 17.65 -16.07
C ALA A 172 1.82 16.32 -15.60
N THR A 173 2.32 15.46 -16.50
CA THR A 173 2.87 14.12 -16.18
C THR A 173 3.93 14.16 -15.07
N ALA A 174 4.86 15.12 -15.12
CA ALA A 174 5.91 15.23 -14.10
C ALA A 174 5.32 15.60 -12.73
N ALA A 175 4.36 16.52 -12.69
CA ALA A 175 3.70 16.93 -11.45
C ALA A 175 2.83 15.80 -10.87
N ALA A 176 2.15 15.02 -11.72
CA ALA A 176 1.39 13.86 -11.30
C ALA A 176 2.30 12.79 -10.68
N LEU A 177 3.43 12.49 -11.31
CA LEU A 177 4.43 11.58 -10.75
C LEU A 177 4.95 12.07 -9.39
N GLU A 178 5.29 13.35 -9.27
CA GLU A 178 5.72 13.94 -8.01
C GLU A 178 4.63 13.88 -6.92
N SER A 179 3.37 14.02 -7.30
CA SER A 179 2.24 13.85 -6.39
C SER A 179 2.16 12.42 -5.87
N GLU A 180 2.25 11.42 -6.74
CA GLU A 180 2.22 10.00 -6.33
C GLU A 180 3.40 9.65 -5.40
N ILE A 181 4.60 10.16 -5.71
CA ILE A 181 5.79 10.00 -4.85
C ILE A 181 5.55 10.66 -3.49
N SER A 182 5.05 11.89 -3.48
CA SER A 182 4.78 12.63 -2.26
C SER A 182 3.73 11.96 -1.38
N ASP A 183 2.68 11.40 -1.99
CA ASP A 183 1.61 10.70 -1.29
C ASP A 183 2.15 9.44 -0.60
N LEU A 184 2.99 8.69 -1.29
CA LEU A 184 3.64 7.52 -0.70
C LEU A 184 4.65 7.89 0.40
N ILE A 185 5.43 8.96 0.22
CA ILE A 185 6.33 9.43 1.28
C ILE A 185 5.54 9.77 2.55
N ARG A 186 4.40 10.46 2.43
CA ARG A 186 3.53 10.75 3.60
C ARG A 186 3.00 9.48 4.27
N ALA A 187 2.70 8.45 3.49
CA ALA A 187 2.29 7.15 4.02
C ALA A 187 3.42 6.45 4.79
N ILE A 188 4.66 6.53 4.29
CA ILE A 188 5.85 6.05 4.97
C ILE A 188 6.12 6.85 6.25
N ASP A 189 5.96 8.18 6.21
CA ASP A 189 6.12 9.03 7.40
C ASP A 189 5.11 8.66 8.49
N LYS A 190 3.84 8.40 8.12
CA LYS A 190 2.83 7.89 9.06
C LYS A 190 3.24 6.53 9.64
N LEU A 191 3.73 5.63 8.79
CA LEU A 191 4.18 4.30 9.21
C LEU A 191 5.32 4.38 10.23
N GLU A 192 6.36 5.19 9.95
CA GLU A 192 7.48 5.39 10.87
C GLU A 192 7.03 6.03 12.18
N PHE A 193 6.14 7.02 12.12
CA PHE A 193 5.58 7.63 13.31
C PHE A 193 4.87 6.60 14.21
N LEU A 194 4.07 5.72 13.60
CA LEU A 194 3.39 4.63 14.31
C LEU A 194 4.40 3.63 14.90
N ALA A 195 5.46 3.29 14.16
CA ALA A 195 6.51 2.38 14.59
C ALA A 195 7.35 2.95 15.75
N GLU A 196 7.70 4.23 15.70
CA GLU A 196 8.39 4.96 16.77
C GLU A 196 7.55 5.03 18.05
N ASN A 197 6.25 5.20 17.91
CA ASN A 197 5.33 5.34 19.03
C ASN A 197 4.62 4.02 19.38
N TRP A 198 5.12 2.89 18.86
CA TRP A 198 4.44 1.60 18.99
C TRP A 198 4.24 1.18 20.44
N TRP A 199 5.19 1.48 21.33
CA TRP A 199 5.07 1.26 22.77
C TRP A 199 3.83 1.90 23.41
N ARG A 200 3.25 2.96 22.83
CA ARG A 200 1.99 3.55 23.31
C ARG A 200 0.77 2.77 22.84
N ILE A 201 0.85 2.18 21.66
CA ILE A 201 -0.23 1.43 21.01
C ILE A 201 -0.32 0.01 21.60
N ASP A 202 0.82 -0.68 21.69
CA ASP A 202 0.92 -2.07 22.13
C ASP A 202 0.42 -2.25 23.58
N ASN A 203 0.72 -1.29 24.44
CA ASN A 203 0.29 -1.28 25.85
C ASN A 203 -1.20 -0.92 26.04
N ALA A 204 -1.87 -0.37 25.02
CA ALA A 204 -3.29 -0.01 25.11
C ALA A 204 -4.23 -1.20 24.80
N VAL A 205 -3.66 -2.34 24.38
CA VAL A 205 -4.38 -3.55 23.95
C VAL A 205 -4.22 -4.71 24.97
N THR A 206 -3.56 -4.46 26.11
CA THR A 206 -3.45 -5.42 27.22
C THR A 206 -4.31 -4.98 28.40
#